data_AF-A0A3M1GTG8-F1
#
_entry.id   AF-A0A3M1GTG8-F1
#
_cell.length_a   1.000
_cell.length_b   1.000
_cell.length_c   1.000
_cell.angle_alpha   90.00
_cell.angle_beta   90.00
_cell.angle_gamma   90.00
#
_symmetry.space_group_name_H-M   'P 1'
#
loop_
_entity.id
_entity.type
_entity.pdbx_description
1 polymer ?
#
loop_
_entity_poly.entity_id
_entity_poly.type
_entity_poly.pdbx_seq_one_letter_code
_entity_poly.pdbx_strand_id
1 'polypeptide(L)'
;MSILAEAEACVLSARQAAYGHPAENFARTARLWSVVLETAVTPEQVALCMILVKVARELHAPKRDNRVDIAGYAQTLEMVHAYKAAAQAE
;
A
#
# COMPACT_ATOMS: atom_id res chain seq x y z
N MET A 1 18.53 -2.25 12.17
CA MET A 1 17.79 -2.36 10.89
C MET A 1 17.23 -0.99 10.52
N SER A 2 17.43 -0.53 9.28
CA SER A 2 16.81 0.72 8.80
C SER A 2 15.30 0.57 8.67
N ILE A 3 14.56 1.67 8.61
CA ILE A 3 13.10 1.61 8.38
C ILE A 3 12.77 1.03 7.00
N LEU A 4 13.66 1.20 6.02
CA LEU A 4 13.49 0.70 4.65
C LEU A 4 13.63 -0.82 4.62
N ALA A 5 14.68 -1.37 5.24
CA ALA A 5 14.90 -2.81 5.31
C ALA A 5 13.77 -3.52 6.10
N GLU A 6 13.23 -2.86 7.13
CA GLU A 6 12.08 -3.39 7.86
C GLU A 6 10.81 -3.39 7.01
N ALA A 7 10.53 -2.28 6.33
CA ALA A 7 9.38 -2.15 5.45
C ALA A 7 9.43 -3.19 4.32
N GLU A 8 10.60 -3.36 3.69
CA GLU A 8 10.84 -4.38 2.68
C GLU A 8 10.57 -5.79 3.22
N ALA A 9 11.12 -6.12 4.40
CA ALA A 9 10.84 -7.39 5.05
C ALA A 9 9.33 -7.58 5.32
N CYS A 10 8.62 -6.56 5.79
CA CYS A 10 7.18 -6.64 6.04
C CYS A 10 6.34 -6.84 4.77
N VAL A 11 6.74 -6.24 3.65
CA VAL A 11 6.02 -6.32 2.37
C VAL A 11 6.29 -7.67 1.68
N LEU A 12 7.55 -8.11 1.65
CA LEU A 12 7.99 -9.29 0.89
C LEU A 12 7.85 -10.62 1.65
N SER A 13 7.58 -10.61 2.97
CA SER A 13 7.45 -11.84 3.77
C SER A 13 5.99 -12.22 4.04
N ALA A 14 5.52 -12.05 5.28
CA ALA A 14 4.28 -12.61 5.81
C ALA A 14 3.01 -12.02 5.20
N ARG A 15 3.04 -10.77 4.71
CA ARG A 15 1.85 -10.11 4.17
C ARG A 15 1.50 -10.55 2.76
N GLN A 16 2.50 -10.81 1.90
CA GLN A 16 2.25 -11.26 0.53
C GLN A 16 1.58 -12.66 0.52
N ALA A 17 2.02 -13.56 1.40
CA ALA A 17 1.43 -14.89 1.55
C ALA A 17 -0.02 -14.86 2.05
N ALA A 18 -0.40 -13.89 2.89
CA ALA A 18 -1.73 -13.79 3.46
C ALA A 18 -2.73 -13.02 2.57
N TYR A 19 -2.28 -11.98 1.86
CA TYR A 19 -3.15 -11.01 1.19
C TYR A 19 -3.10 -11.06 -0.35
N GLY A 20 -2.16 -11.82 -0.92
CA GLY A 20 -1.88 -11.83 -2.36
C GLY A 20 -1.05 -10.62 -2.80
N HIS A 21 -0.87 -10.47 -4.12
CA HIS A 21 -0.11 -9.36 -4.68
C HIS A 21 -0.80 -8.01 -4.35
N PRO A 22 -0.06 -6.94 -3.97
CA PRO A 22 -0.66 -5.64 -3.64
C PRO A 22 -1.58 -5.08 -4.72
N ALA A 23 -1.25 -5.27 -6.00
CA ALA A 23 -2.10 -4.86 -7.12
C ALA A 23 -3.51 -5.48 -7.06
N GLU A 24 -3.62 -6.78 -6.74
CA GLU A 24 -4.92 -7.45 -6.61
C GLU A 24 -5.64 -7.06 -5.34
N ASN A 25 -4.91 -7.01 -4.22
CA ASN A 25 -5.48 -6.67 -2.93
C ASN A 25 -6.06 -5.25 -2.95
N PHE A 26 -5.27 -4.29 -3.43
CA PHE A 26 -5.72 -2.91 -3.54
C PHE A 26 -6.79 -2.73 -4.61
N ALA A 27 -6.81 -3.54 -5.67
CA ALA A 27 -7.95 -3.55 -6.61
C ALA A 27 -9.26 -4.03 -5.95
N ARG A 28 -9.21 -5.02 -5.06
CA ARG A 28 -10.39 -5.43 -4.27
C ARG A 28 -10.85 -4.31 -3.35
N THR A 29 -9.93 -3.71 -2.60
CA THR A 29 -10.21 -2.59 -1.70
C THR A 29 -10.76 -1.38 -2.45
N ALA A 30 -10.17 -1.03 -3.60
CA ALA A 30 -10.62 0.07 -4.44
C ALA A 30 -12.07 -0.12 -4.89
N ARG A 31 -12.45 -1.33 -5.33
CA ARG A 31 -13.86 -1.62 -5.68
C ARG A 31 -14.81 -1.44 -4.50
N LEU A 32 -14.42 -1.89 -3.30
CA LEU A 32 -15.24 -1.72 -2.10
C LEU A 32 -15.38 -0.24 -1.73
N TRP A 33 -14.28 0.51 -1.76
CA TRP A 33 -14.28 1.94 -1.46
C TRP A 33 -15.08 2.73 -2.49
N SER A 34 -15.04 2.34 -3.76
CA SER A 34 -15.84 2.99 -4.79
C SER A 34 -17.34 2.90 -4.54
N VAL A 35 -17.81 1.78 -4.02
CA VAL A 35 -19.21 1.62 -3.64
C VAL A 35 -19.56 2.52 -2.46
N VAL A 36 -18.70 2.55 -1.43
CA VAL A 36 -18.95 3.33 -0.21
C VAL A 36 -18.87 4.85 -0.44
N LEU A 37 -17.94 5.29 -1.29
CA LEU A 37 -17.66 6.71 -1.55
C LEU A 37 -18.40 7.26 -2.78
N GLU A 38 -19.18 6.41 -3.47
CA GLU A 38 -19.89 6.75 -4.70
C GLU A 38 -18.99 7.39 -5.78
N THR A 39 -17.72 6.97 -5.82
CA THR A 39 -16.71 7.52 -6.74
C THR A 39 -15.69 6.47 -7.16
N ALA A 40 -15.15 6.56 -8.38
CA ALA A 40 -14.13 5.63 -8.84
C ALA A 40 -12.83 5.81 -8.03
N VAL A 41 -12.36 4.71 -7.43
CA VAL A 41 -11.13 4.64 -6.65
C VAL A 41 -10.19 3.68 -7.37
N THR A 42 -8.91 4.03 -7.45
CA THR A 42 -7.87 3.19 -8.05
C THR A 42 -7.05 2.46 -6.98
N PRO A 43 -6.38 1.34 -7.32
CA PRO A 43 -5.44 0.68 -6.43
C PRO A 43 -4.34 1.62 -5.90
N GLU A 44 -3.87 2.54 -6.74
CA GLU A 44 -2.89 3.56 -6.36
C GLU A 44 -3.43 4.52 -5.31
N GLN A 45 -4.69 4.97 -5.47
CA GLN A 45 -5.34 5.82 -4.48
C GLN A 45 -5.51 5.10 -3.15
N VAL A 46 -5.79 3.80 -3.14
CA VAL A 46 -5.81 3.00 -1.89
C VAL A 46 -4.45 3.09 -1.19
N ALA A 47 -3.34 2.84 -1.90
CA ALA A 47 -2.00 2.91 -1.32
C ALA A 47 -1.68 4.32 -0.77
N LEU A 48 -1.99 5.37 -1.54
CA LEU A 48 -1.78 6.77 -1.14
C LEU A 48 -2.63 7.14 0.09
N CYS A 49 -3.90 6.75 0.12
CA CYS A 49 -4.75 6.98 1.29
C CYS A 49 -4.21 6.25 2.52
N MET A 50 -3.70 5.03 2.37
CA MET A 50 -3.08 4.31 3.49
C MET A 50 -1.82 5.02 4.01
N ILE A 51 -1.00 5.61 3.13
CA ILE A 51 0.12 6.49 3.55
C ILE A 51 -0.40 7.68 4.36
N LEU A 52 -1.46 8.36 3.89
CA LEU A 52 -2.05 9.50 4.59
C LEU A 52 -2.56 9.12 5.99
N VAL A 53 -3.13 7.92 6.17
CA VAL A 53 -3.50 7.40 7.50
C VAL A 53 -2.27 7.32 8.42
N LYS A 54 -1.11 6.94 7.91
CA LYS A 54 0.13 6.86 8.71
C LYS A 54 0.73 8.22 8.99
N VAL A 55 0.63 9.16 8.04
CA VAL A 55 0.97 10.57 8.27
C VAL A 55 0.09 11.16 9.39
N ALA A 56 -1.22 10.89 9.38
CA ALA A 56 -2.11 11.32 10.45
C ALA A 56 -1.72 10.70 11.81
N ARG A 57 -1.38 9.40 11.85
CA ARG A 57 -0.83 8.74 13.06
C ARG A 57 0.45 9.41 13.55
N GLU A 58 1.34 9.77 12.63
CA GLU A 58 2.61 10.42 12.93
C GLU A 58 2.42 11.83 13.50
N LEU A 59 1.47 12.60 12.96
CA LEU A 59 1.12 13.93 13.47
C LEU A 59 0.53 13.87 14.90
N HIS A 60 -0.26 12.84 15.19
CA HIS A 60 -0.89 12.69 16.51
C HIS A 60 0.05 12.10 17.57
N ALA A 61 0.75 11.02 17.25
CA ALA A 61 1.63 10.29 18.15
C ALA A 61 2.81 9.67 17.37
N PRO A 62 3.94 10.40 17.25
CA PRO A 62 5.08 9.95 16.46
C PRO A 62 5.64 8.60 16.94
N LYS A 63 5.74 7.63 16.03
CA LYS A 63 6.28 6.29 16.32
C LYS A 63 7.09 5.78 15.14
N ARG A 64 8.13 5.00 15.43
CA ARG A 64 8.96 4.39 14.38
C ARG A 64 8.12 3.53 13.43
N ASP A 65 7.15 2.80 13.97
CA ASP A 65 6.19 1.99 13.21
C ASP A 65 5.40 2.79 12.16
N ASN A 66 5.04 4.05 12.44
CA ASN A 66 4.35 4.89 11.46
C ASN A 66 5.23 5.12 10.22
N ARG A 67 6.52 5.42 10.42
CA ARG A 67 7.49 5.66 9.34
C ARG A 67 7.81 4.38 8.56
N VAL A 68 7.86 3.23 9.24
CA VAL A 68 7.99 1.91 8.62
C VAL A 68 6.76 1.61 7.76
N ASP A 69 5.55 1.82 8.28
CA ASP A 69 4.31 1.63 7.52
C ASP A 69 4.26 2.55 6.29
N ILE A 70 4.68 3.82 6.40
CA ILE A 70 4.74 4.75 5.27
C ILE A 70 5.65 4.18 4.17
N ALA A 71 6.87 3.76 4.52
CA ALA A 71 7.79 3.15 3.56
C ALA A 71 7.21 1.86 2.97
N GLY A 72 6.52 1.05 3.79
CA GLY A 72 5.87 -0.17 3.33
C GLY A 72 4.77 0.10 2.32
N TYR A 73 3.89 1.05 2.57
CA TYR A 73 2.83 1.41 1.62
C TYR A 73 3.40 2.06 0.34
N ALA A 74 4.48 2.85 0.44
CA ALA A 74 5.18 3.36 -0.73
C ALA A 74 5.75 2.22 -1.59
N GLN A 75 6.35 1.19 -0.97
CA GLN A 75 6.81 0.00 -1.70
C GLN A 75 5.65 -0.75 -2.34
N THR A 76 4.50 -0.89 -1.66
CA THR A 76 3.34 -1.52 -2.28
C THR A 76 2.77 -0.74 -3.46
N LEU A 77 2.89 0.59 -3.46
CA LEU A 77 2.50 1.43 -4.60
C LEU A 77 3.44 1.20 -5.80
N GLU A 78 4.75 1.11 -5.57
CA GLU A 78 5.71 0.75 -6.62
C GLU A 78 5.36 -0.60 -7.25
N MET A 79 5.05 -1.60 -6.42
CA MET A 79 4.63 -2.93 -6.90
C MET A 79 3.35 -2.87 -7.75
N VAL A 80 2.40 -1.99 -7.42
CA VAL A 80 1.18 -1.78 -8.23
C VAL A 80 1.52 -1.23 -9.61
N HIS A 81 2.39 -0.22 -9.67
CA HIS A 81 2.85 0.37 -10.92
C HIS A 81 3.60 -0.65 -11.79
N ALA A 82 4.55 -1.38 -11.20
CA ALA A 82 5.30 -2.42 -11.90
C ALA A 82 4.39 -3.52 -12.46
N TYR A 83 3.39 -3.97 -11.68
CA TYR A 83 2.43 -4.97 -12.13
C TYR A 83 1.60 -4.50 -13.33
N LYS A 84 1.12 -3.25 -13.31
CA LYS A 84 0.37 -2.69 -14.45
C LYS A 84 1.25 -2.53 -15.69
N ALA A 85 2.49 -2.08 -15.52
CA ALA A 85 3.42 -1.94 -16.63
C ALA A 85 3.71 -3.30 -17.30
N ALA A 86 3.88 -4.36 -16.51
CA ALA A 86 4.05 -5.72 -17.03
C ALA A 86 2.82 -6.22 -17.79
N ALA A 87 1.62 -5.99 -17.25
CA ALA A 87 0.37 -6.40 -17.89
C ALA A 87 0.02 -5.62 -19.18
N GLN A 88 0.66 -4.47 -19.41
CA GLN A 88 0.49 -3.66 -20.63
C GLN A 88 1.54 -3.98 -21.71
N ALA A 89 2.60 -4.71 -21.35
CA ALA A 89 3.65 -5.15 -22.27
C ALA A 89 3.35 -6.50 -22.94
N GLU A 90 2.31 -7.20 -22.48
CA GLU A 90 1.70 -8.39 -23.10
C GLU A 90 0.57 -8.00 -24.05
#